data_AF-A0A0K6ILW4-F1
#
_entry.id   AF-A0A0K6ILW4-F1
#
_cell.length_a   1.000
_cell.length_b   1.000
_cell.length_c   1.000
_cell.angle_alpha   90.00
_cell.angle_beta   90.00
_cell.angle_gamma   90.00
#
_symmetry.space_group_name_H-M   'P 1'
#
loop_
_entity.id
_entity.type
_entity.pdbx_description
1 polymer ?
#
loop_
_entity_poly.entity_id
_entity_poly.type
_entity_poly.pdbx_seq_one_letter_code
_entity_poly.pdbx_strand_id
1 'polypeptide(L)'
;MWIWEHADWPHFTWESKIVEPKLRDVCFHQGVLVGKMSSKTKDQNQIMLDTMLANIVHSSAIEGVKLTALFVRSSLASKLGLS
;
A
#
# COMPACT_ATOMS: atom_id res chain seq x y z
N MET A 1 13.93 19.60 -0.77
CA MET A 1 14.37 19.56 0.63
C MET A 1 13.98 18.20 1.17
N TRP A 2 14.94 17.43 1.64
CA TRP A 2 14.71 16.11 2.25
C TRP A 2 14.28 16.26 3.71
N ILE A 3 13.57 15.28 4.26
CA ILE A 3 13.04 15.36 5.64
C ILE A 3 14.17 15.54 6.67
N TRP A 4 15.34 14.91 6.42
CA TRP A 4 16.52 15.02 7.29
C TRP A 4 17.19 16.39 7.26
N GLU A 5 16.86 17.25 6.29
CA GLU A 5 17.40 18.61 6.20
C GLU A 5 16.65 19.60 7.11
N HIS A 6 15.58 19.17 7.77
CA HIS A 6 14.82 20.01 8.68
C HIS A 6 15.59 20.26 9.99
N ALA A 7 15.60 21.50 10.47
CA ALA A 7 16.34 21.87 11.69
C ALA A 7 15.87 21.06 12.93
N ASP A 8 14.58 20.78 13.00
CA ASP A 8 13.98 20.01 14.10
C ASP A 8 14.05 18.49 13.91
N TRP A 9 14.77 17.97 12.90
CA TRP A 9 14.93 16.52 12.76
C TRP A 9 15.76 15.94 13.93
N PRO A 10 15.35 14.81 14.56
CA PRO A 10 14.14 14.01 14.36
C PRO A 10 13.00 14.38 15.34
N HIS A 11 13.12 15.48 16.06
CA HIS A 11 12.21 15.97 17.10
C HIS A 11 10.96 16.65 16.52
N PHE A 12 10.08 15.84 15.93
CA PHE A 12 8.82 16.32 15.41
C PHE A 12 7.79 16.61 16.52
N THR A 13 7.05 17.70 16.35
CA THR A 13 5.88 18.01 17.16
C THR A 13 4.60 17.63 16.41
N TRP A 14 3.65 17.00 17.12
CA TRP A 14 2.36 16.66 16.55
C TRP A 14 1.47 17.89 16.39
N GLU A 15 1.08 18.20 15.14
CA GLU A 15 0.18 19.31 14.82
C GLU A 15 -1.22 18.82 14.45
N SER A 16 -2.07 18.60 15.46
CA SER A 16 -3.45 18.10 15.27
C SER A 16 -4.24 18.89 14.22
N LYS A 17 -4.12 20.22 14.21
CA LYS A 17 -4.85 21.09 13.26
C LYS A 17 -4.54 20.78 11.80
N ILE A 18 -3.34 20.29 11.51
CA ILE A 18 -2.89 19.95 10.15
C ILE A 18 -3.18 18.47 9.85
N VAL A 19 -2.93 17.58 10.82
CA VAL A 19 -2.99 16.13 10.60
C VAL A 19 -4.42 15.59 10.67
N GLU A 20 -5.25 16.07 11.60
CA GLU A 20 -6.59 15.51 11.81
C GLU A 20 -7.52 15.60 10.59
N PRO A 21 -7.59 16.71 9.82
CA PRO A 21 -8.41 16.76 8.63
C PRO A 21 -7.99 15.72 7.59
N LYS A 22 -6.67 15.59 7.36
CA LYS A 22 -6.11 14.61 6.42
C LYS A 22 -6.40 13.18 6.89
N LEU A 23 -6.26 12.92 8.19
CA LEU A 23 -6.54 11.61 8.76
C LEU A 23 -8.02 11.24 8.60
N ARG A 24 -8.95 12.18 8.82
CA ARG A 24 -10.39 11.95 8.57
C ARG A 24 -10.66 11.58 7.12
N ASP A 25 -10.05 12.29 6.16
CA ASP A 25 -10.19 11.97 4.75
C ASP A 25 -9.67 10.57 4.43
N VAL A 26 -8.50 10.20 4.94
CA VAL A 26 -7.93 8.85 4.76
C VAL A 26 -8.86 7.78 5.33
N CYS A 27 -9.34 7.96 6.56
CA CYS A 27 -10.26 7.02 7.20
C CYS A 27 -11.56 6.85 6.40
N PHE A 28 -12.13 7.95 5.89
CA PHE A 28 -13.32 7.91 5.04
C PHE A 28 -13.09 7.09 3.77
N HIS A 29 -12.02 7.38 3.03
CA HIS A 29 -11.69 6.67 1.78
C HIS A 29 -11.37 5.19 2.03
N GLN A 30 -10.70 4.88 3.15
CA GLN A 30 -10.44 3.51 3.57
C GLN A 30 -11.74 2.75 3.82
N GLY A 31 -12.70 3.35 4.54
CA GLY A 31 -14.02 2.75 4.77
C GLY A 31 -14.78 2.50 3.46
N VAL A 32 -14.76 3.45 2.52
CA VAL A 32 -15.36 3.29 1.19
C VAL A 32 -14.71 2.13 0.43
N LEU A 33 -13.38 2.00 0.47
CA LEU A 33 -12.66 0.91 -0.20
C LEU A 33 -13.04 -0.45 0.39
N VAL A 34 -13.06 -0.58 1.71
CA VAL A 34 -13.46 -1.81 2.41
C VAL A 34 -14.89 -2.19 2.05
N GLY A 35 -15.83 -1.24 2.07
CA GLY A 35 -17.23 -1.49 1.68
C GLY A 35 -17.40 -1.90 0.22
N LYS A 36 -16.57 -1.38 -0.69
CA LYS A 36 -16.56 -1.82 -2.10
C LYS A 36 -15.95 -3.21 -2.29
N MET A 37 -15.04 -3.62 -1.42
CA MET A 37 -14.42 -4.94 -1.47
C MET A 37 -15.38 -6.01 -0.92
N SER A 38 -16.15 -5.70 0.12
CA SER A 38 -17.09 -6.64 0.74
C SER A 38 -18.29 -6.99 -0.14
N SER A 39 -18.65 -6.15 -1.11
CA SER A 39 -19.77 -6.40 -2.04
C SER A 39 -19.38 -7.22 -3.29
N LYS A 40 -18.10 -7.55 -3.48
CA LYS A 40 -17.64 -8.34 -4.63
C LYS A 40 -17.69 -9.84 -4.32
N THR A 41 -18.42 -10.59 -5.14
CA THR A 41 -18.41 -12.07 -5.23
C THR A 41 -17.16 -12.64 -5.92
N LYS A 42 -16.20 -11.80 -6.31
CA LYS A 42 -14.92 -12.24 -6.89
C LYS A 42 -14.06 -12.93 -5.82
N ASP A 43 -13.26 -13.90 -6.26
CA ASP A 43 -12.29 -14.59 -5.42
C ASP A 43 -11.36 -13.59 -4.72
N GLN A 44 -11.53 -13.44 -3.40
CA GLN A 44 -10.78 -12.51 -2.56
C GLN A 44 -9.27 -12.78 -2.68
N ASN A 45 -8.88 -14.03 -2.91
CA ASN A 45 -7.49 -14.42 -3.08
C ASN A 45 -6.86 -13.81 -4.34
N GLN A 46 -7.61 -13.70 -5.44
CA GLN A 46 -7.12 -13.06 -6.67
C GLN A 46 -6.92 -11.55 -6.49
N ILE A 47 -7.86 -10.87 -5.82
CA ILE A 47 -7.75 -9.43 -5.53
C ILE A 47 -6.55 -9.17 -4.62
N MET A 48 -6.34 -10.02 -3.61
CA MET A 48 -5.19 -9.93 -2.71
C MET A 48 -3.87 -10.16 -3.47
N LEU A 49 -3.79 -11.20 -4.30
CA LEU A 49 -2.64 -11.48 -5.15
C LEU A 49 -2.30 -10.31 -6.08
N ASP A 50 -3.29 -9.75 -6.76
CA ASP A 50 -3.10 -8.59 -7.65
C ASP A 50 -2.59 -7.36 -6.90
N THR A 51 -3.17 -7.09 -5.72
CA THR A 51 -2.78 -5.96 -4.88
C THR A 51 -1.34 -6.09 -4.38
N MET A 52 -0.98 -7.27 -3.89
CA MET A 52 0.38 -7.56 -3.42
C MET A 52 1.40 -7.52 -4.56
N LEU A 53 1.06 -8.08 -5.73
CA LEU A 53 1.88 -8.01 -6.92
C LEU A 53 2.17 -6.56 -7.32
N ALA A 54 1.13 -5.73 -7.39
CA ALA A 54 1.27 -4.31 -7.72
C ALA A 54 2.17 -3.60 -6.70
N ASN A 55 1.97 -3.84 -5.39
CA ASN A 55 2.79 -3.26 -4.34
C ASN A 55 4.27 -3.64 -4.48
N ILE A 56 4.58 -4.92 -4.69
CA ILE A 56 5.95 -5.42 -4.82
C ILE A 56 6.63 -4.82 -6.07
N VAL A 57 5.94 -4.80 -7.20
CA VAL A 57 6.49 -4.25 -8.45
C VAL A 57 6.75 -2.75 -8.30
N HIS A 58 5.81 -2.01 -7.71
CA HIS A 58 5.97 -0.56 -7.51
C HIS A 58 7.04 -0.22 -6.46
N SER A 59 7.08 -0.90 -5.33
CA SER A 59 8.09 -0.64 -4.30
C SER A 59 9.50 -0.99 -4.80
N SER A 60 9.65 -2.11 -5.53
CA SER A 60 10.93 -2.49 -6.13
C SER A 60 11.41 -1.47 -7.16
N ALA A 61 10.49 -0.91 -7.95
CA ALA A 61 10.82 0.12 -8.94
C ALA A 61 11.35 1.41 -8.30
N ILE A 62 10.87 1.77 -7.09
CA ILE A 62 11.40 2.91 -6.32
C ILE A 62 12.87 2.67 -5.96
N GLU A 63 13.24 1.44 -5.62
CA GLU A 63 14.61 1.01 -5.34
C GLU A 63 15.46 0.77 -6.61
N GLY A 64 14.93 1.07 -7.80
CA GLY A 64 15.59 0.83 -9.09
C GLY A 64 15.61 -0.63 -9.53
N VAL A 65 14.91 -1.53 -8.83
CA VAL A 65 14.81 -2.95 -9.14
C VAL A 65 13.61 -3.21 -10.03
N LYS A 66 13.86 -3.63 -11.28
CA LYS A 66 12.80 -4.02 -12.21
C LYS A 66 12.48 -5.51 -12.08
N LEU A 67 11.35 -5.82 -11.45
CA LEU A 67 10.85 -7.19 -11.36
C LEU A 67 9.83 -7.49 -12.46
N THR A 68 9.87 -8.71 -12.99
CA THR A 68 8.85 -9.18 -13.94
C THR A 68 7.60 -9.60 -13.18
N ALA A 69 6.46 -8.96 -13.47
CA ALA A 69 5.20 -9.21 -12.78
C ALA A 69 4.78 -10.70 -12.81
N LEU A 70 5.06 -11.41 -13.91
CA LEU A 70 4.75 -12.83 -14.06
C LEU A 70 5.46 -13.70 -13.00
N PHE A 71 6.78 -13.50 -12.80
CA PHE A 71 7.56 -14.29 -11.85
C PHE A 71 7.18 -13.96 -10.40
N VAL A 72 6.97 -12.68 -10.10
CA VAL A 72 6.51 -12.24 -8.78
C VAL A 72 5.15 -12.84 -8.45
N ARG A 73 4.22 -12.87 -9.41
CA ARG A 73 2.89 -13.47 -9.24
C ARG A 73 2.98 -14.96 -8.94
N SER A 74 3.75 -15.72 -9.73
CA SER A 74 3.90 -17.17 -9.54
C SER A 74 4.54 -17.51 -8.19
N SER A 75 5.58 -16.78 -7.80
CA SER A 75 6.21 -16.95 -6.47
C SER A 75 5.25 -16.61 -5.34
N LEU A 76 4.43 -15.56 -5.50
CA LEU A 76 3.46 -15.13 -4.50
C LEU A 76 2.30 -16.13 -4.34
N ALA A 77 1.76 -16.65 -5.44
CA ALA A 77 0.72 -17.68 -5.41
C ALA A 77 1.21 -18.95 -4.70
N SER A 78 2.43 -19.40 -5.00
CA SER A 78 3.05 -20.54 -4.32
C SER A 78 3.24 -20.29 -2.82
N LYS A 79 3.73 -19.10 -2.41
CA LYS A 79 3.90 -18.76 -0.99
C LYS A 79 2.60 -18.64 -0.22
N LEU A 80 1.51 -18.24 -0.87
CA LEU A 80 0.20 -18.09 -0.24
C LEU A 80 -0.65 -19.38 -0.30
N GLY A 81 -0.12 -20.48 -0.84
CA GLY A 81 -0.86 -21.74 -0.97
C GLY A 81 -2.00 -21.69 -1.99
N LEU A 82 -1.89 -20.80 -2.98
CA LEU A 82 -2.90 -20.53 -4.01
C LEU A 82 -2.51 -21.11 -5.38
N SER A 83 -1.50 -21.98 -5.44
CA SER A 83 -1.01 -22.61 -6.69
C SER A 83 -1.79 -23.85 -7.09
#